data_AF-A0A7G8UEQ7-F1
#
_entry.id   AF-A0A7G8UEQ7-F1
#
_cell.length_a   1.000
_cell.length_b   1.000
_cell.length_c   1.000
_cell.angle_alpha   90.00
_cell.angle_beta   90.00
_cell.angle_gamma   90.00
#
_symmetry.space_group_name_H-M   'P 1'
#
loop_
_entity.id
_entity.type
_entity.pdbx_description
1 polymer ?
#
loop_
_entity_poly.entity_id
_entity_poly.type
_entity_poly.pdbx_seq_one_letter_code
_entity_poly.pdbx_strand_id
1 'polypeptide(L)'
;MYYVPYDYINVDAKLMLVGITPGFTQMEIAIRTARDALHSKVPLQDIHRRAKLAASFAGTMRTNLIAMLDVIGIPALLGIAGSGELFGVRRELIHTTSAVRYPAFVEGRNYTGHAPSIMQSPMLSSYARSILLEELEQAGNALVIPLGKAVADVLRFFVQEGQLRAERCLFDFPHPSGANGHRWKQLEMHREKLSAQVANWLSRG
;
A
#
# COMPACT_ATOMS: atom_id res chain seq x y z
N MET A 1 10.85 9.64 13.24
CA MET A 1 10.35 8.40 12.62
C MET A 1 10.30 7.33 13.70
N TYR A 2 9.31 6.46 13.69
CA TYR A 2 9.07 5.51 14.79
C TYR A 2 8.92 4.09 14.25
N TYR A 3 9.51 3.12 14.94
CA TYR A 3 9.37 1.72 14.58
C TYR A 3 7.94 1.22 14.81
N VAL A 4 7.47 0.37 13.89
CA VAL A 4 6.26 -0.46 14.04
C VAL A 4 6.53 -1.83 13.40
N PRO A 5 5.93 -2.93 13.90
CA PRO A 5 6.24 -4.28 13.43
C PRO A 5 5.56 -4.58 12.09
N TYR A 6 6.07 -4.00 11.00
CA TYR A 6 5.52 -4.08 9.65
C TYR A 6 6.34 -4.92 8.66
N ASP A 7 7.32 -5.65 9.18
CA ASP A 7 8.32 -6.38 8.38
C ASP A 7 7.79 -7.63 7.68
N TYR A 8 6.54 -8.04 7.94
CA TYR A 8 5.89 -9.13 7.21
C TYR A 8 5.73 -8.79 5.72
N ILE A 9 6.22 -9.66 4.84
CA ILE A 9 6.08 -9.56 3.38
C ILE A 9 5.20 -10.72 2.88
N ASN A 10 4.17 -10.39 2.12
CA ASN A 10 3.34 -11.39 1.45
C ASN A 10 3.81 -11.53 -0.01
N VAL A 11 4.66 -12.55 -0.26
CA VAL A 11 5.26 -12.79 -1.58
C VAL A 11 4.27 -13.35 -2.60
N ASP A 12 3.19 -13.98 -2.13
CA ASP A 12 2.15 -14.59 -2.96
C ASP A 12 1.02 -13.61 -3.34
N ALA A 13 1.16 -12.34 -2.96
CA ALA A 13 0.14 -11.33 -3.21
C ALA A 13 -0.16 -11.15 -4.70
N LYS A 14 -1.44 -10.96 -5.03
CA LYS A 14 -1.90 -10.57 -6.37
C LYS A 14 -1.95 -9.06 -6.54
N LEU A 15 -2.16 -8.30 -5.46
CA LEU A 15 -2.09 -6.84 -5.44
C LEU A 15 -1.11 -6.34 -4.38
N MET A 16 -0.37 -5.28 -4.69
CA MET A 16 0.47 -4.55 -3.75
C MET A 16 -0.02 -3.12 -3.62
N LEU A 17 -0.50 -2.74 -2.43
CA LEU A 17 -0.98 -1.39 -2.13
C LEU A 17 0.13 -0.59 -1.48
N VAL A 18 0.60 0.47 -2.12
CA VAL A 18 1.77 1.25 -1.65
C VAL A 18 1.33 2.64 -1.20
N GLY A 19 1.41 2.90 0.11
CA GLY A 19 1.20 4.21 0.71
C GLY A 19 2.49 5.05 0.80
N ILE A 20 2.39 6.25 1.37
CA ILE A 20 3.54 7.13 1.62
C ILE A 20 4.32 6.63 2.84
N THR A 21 3.67 6.68 4.01
CA THR A 21 4.16 6.22 5.31
C THR A 21 2.93 6.00 6.21
N PRO A 22 2.99 5.11 7.21
CA PRO A 22 1.89 4.95 8.15
C PRO A 22 1.68 6.21 9.00
N GLY A 23 0.43 6.67 9.11
CA GLY A 23 0.07 7.80 9.97
C GLY A 23 -0.08 7.41 11.44
N PHE A 24 -0.30 8.40 12.32
CA PHE A 24 -0.45 8.21 13.76
C PHE A 24 -1.45 7.12 14.16
N THR A 25 -2.66 7.13 13.58
CA THR A 25 -3.69 6.11 13.89
C THR A 25 -3.23 4.70 13.54
N GLN A 26 -2.52 4.54 12.42
CA GLN A 26 -1.99 3.23 12.02
C GLN A 26 -0.86 2.80 12.96
N MET A 27 0.00 3.73 13.36
CA MET A 27 1.05 3.50 14.35
C MET A 27 0.45 3.04 15.69
N GLU A 28 -0.56 3.73 16.21
CA GLU A 28 -1.24 3.38 17.47
C GLU A 28 -1.83 1.96 17.40
N ILE A 29 -2.60 1.65 16.34
CA ILE A 29 -3.21 0.33 16.15
C ILE A 29 -2.13 -0.75 16.07
N ALA A 30 -1.05 -0.51 15.32
CA ALA A 30 0.03 -1.47 15.15
C ALA A 30 0.73 -1.78 16.47
N ILE A 31 1.09 -0.75 17.24
CA ILE A 31 1.77 -0.90 18.54
C ILE A 31 0.85 -1.58 19.55
N ARG A 32 -0.43 -1.16 19.63
CA ARG A 32 -1.42 -1.78 20.51
C ARG A 32 -1.60 -3.26 20.20
N THR A 33 -1.78 -3.59 18.90
CA THR A 33 -1.93 -4.98 18.44
C THR A 33 -0.69 -5.81 18.77
N ALA A 34 0.50 -5.26 18.59
CA ALA A 34 1.74 -5.95 18.89
C ALA A 34 1.91 -6.21 20.39
N ARG A 35 1.62 -5.22 21.23
CA ARG A 35 1.64 -5.36 22.69
C ARG A 35 0.69 -6.47 23.16
N ASP A 36 -0.55 -6.45 22.67
CA ASP A 36 -1.56 -7.43 23.07
C ASP A 36 -1.18 -8.86 22.58
N ALA A 37 -0.57 -8.97 21.40
CA ALA A 37 -0.03 -10.23 20.89
C ALA A 37 1.15 -10.77 21.71
N LEU A 38 2.06 -9.88 22.16
CA LEU A 38 3.16 -10.24 23.06
C LEU A 38 2.63 -10.76 24.41
N HIS A 39 1.67 -10.05 25.02
CA HIS A 39 1.04 -10.50 26.27
C HIS A 39 0.35 -11.86 26.11
N SER A 40 -0.23 -12.12 24.92
CA SER A 40 -0.89 -13.38 24.59
C SER A 40 0.09 -14.47 24.12
N LYS A 41 1.41 -14.25 24.19
CA LYS A 41 2.47 -15.18 23.77
C LYS A 41 2.33 -15.68 22.33
N VAL A 42 1.83 -14.82 21.44
CA VAL A 42 1.82 -15.10 20.00
C VAL A 42 3.27 -15.24 19.49
N PRO A 43 3.58 -16.20 18.61
CA PRO A 43 4.91 -16.30 18.00
C PRO A 43 5.33 -14.98 17.35
N LEU A 44 6.58 -14.55 17.58
CA LEU A 44 7.08 -13.24 17.10
C LEU A 44 6.88 -13.04 15.58
N GLN A 45 7.07 -14.11 14.80
CA GLN A 45 6.86 -14.12 13.35
C GLN A 45 5.43 -13.72 12.94
N ASP A 46 4.42 -14.03 13.76
CA ASP A 46 3.02 -13.72 13.49
C ASP A 46 2.60 -12.33 13.96
N ILE A 47 3.38 -11.71 14.86
CA ILE A 47 3.07 -10.38 15.41
C ILE A 47 3.10 -9.33 14.31
N HIS A 48 4.10 -9.37 13.44
CA HIS A 48 4.23 -8.41 12.35
C HIS A 48 3.05 -8.53 11.38
N ARG A 49 2.68 -9.77 11.04
CA ARG A 49 1.51 -10.05 10.20
C ARG A 49 0.22 -9.52 10.82
N ARG A 50 0.01 -9.75 12.12
CA ARG A 50 -1.18 -9.27 12.86
C ARG A 50 -1.24 -7.73 12.94
N ALA A 51 -0.14 -7.08 13.30
CA ALA A 51 -0.07 -5.62 13.39
C ALA A 51 -0.35 -4.98 12.03
N LYS A 52 0.27 -5.50 10.96
CA LYS A 52 0.08 -5.02 9.59
C LYS A 52 -1.35 -5.23 9.10
N LEU A 53 -1.97 -6.39 9.37
CA LEU A 53 -3.38 -6.66 9.09
C LEU A 53 -4.30 -5.63 9.76
N ALA A 54 -4.13 -5.42 11.06
CA ALA A 54 -5.00 -4.54 11.84
C ALA A 54 -4.92 -3.08 11.35
N ALA A 55 -3.70 -2.59 11.15
CA ALA A 55 -3.45 -1.16 10.98
C ALA A 55 -3.46 -0.67 9.52
N SER A 56 -3.23 -1.53 8.53
CA SER A 56 -3.08 -1.10 7.13
C SER A 56 -4.28 -0.30 6.63
N PHE A 57 -4.04 0.95 6.25
CA PHE A 57 -5.05 1.89 5.73
C PHE A 57 -6.27 2.11 6.64
N ALA A 58 -6.18 1.77 7.93
CA ALA A 58 -7.33 1.78 8.85
C ALA A 58 -8.12 3.11 8.84
N GLY A 59 -9.43 3.01 9.06
CA GLY A 59 -10.36 4.14 9.02
C GLY A 59 -10.96 4.38 7.63
N THR A 60 -11.37 5.63 7.38
CA THR A 60 -12.09 6.04 6.15
C THR A 60 -11.27 5.79 4.87
N MET A 61 -9.94 5.79 4.98
CA MET A 61 -9.05 5.48 3.86
C MET A 61 -9.27 4.07 3.32
N ARG A 62 -9.40 3.06 4.19
CA ARG A 62 -9.69 1.67 3.80
C ARG A 62 -11.05 1.57 3.13
N THR A 63 -12.07 2.20 3.70
CA THR A 63 -13.43 2.21 3.13
C THR A 63 -13.44 2.77 1.71
N ASN A 64 -12.79 3.92 1.49
CA ASN A 64 -12.68 4.51 0.16
C ASN A 64 -11.90 3.60 -0.79
N LEU A 65 -10.77 3.05 -0.34
CA LEU A 65 -9.95 2.19 -1.17
C LEU A 65 -10.72 0.95 -1.63
N ILE A 66 -11.46 0.29 -0.72
CA ILE A 66 -12.33 -0.85 -1.05
C ILE A 66 -13.31 -0.48 -2.16
N ALA A 67 -14.07 0.61 -1.99
CA ALA A 67 -15.07 1.01 -2.97
C ALA A 67 -14.44 1.40 -4.32
N MET A 68 -13.26 2.01 -4.32
CA MET A 68 -12.54 2.35 -5.55
C MET A 68 -12.00 1.12 -6.29
N LEU A 69 -11.53 0.10 -5.56
CA LEU A 69 -11.09 -1.18 -6.14
C LEU A 69 -12.27 -1.94 -6.77
N ASP A 70 -13.45 -1.87 -6.16
CA ASP A 70 -14.68 -2.45 -6.72
C ASP A 70 -15.04 -1.83 -8.07
N VAL A 71 -14.93 -0.50 -8.20
CA VAL A 71 -15.26 0.24 -9.43
C VAL A 71 -14.39 -0.15 -10.62
N ILE A 72 -13.13 -0.54 -10.38
CA ILE A 72 -12.18 -0.97 -11.43
C ILE A 72 -12.17 -2.50 -11.65
N GLY A 73 -13.15 -3.22 -11.09
CA GLY A 73 -13.39 -4.63 -11.40
C GLY A 73 -12.47 -5.64 -10.71
N ILE A 74 -11.74 -5.23 -9.68
CA ILE A 74 -10.83 -6.11 -8.91
C ILE A 74 -11.54 -7.35 -8.36
N PRO A 75 -12.75 -7.27 -7.76
CA PRO A 75 -13.38 -8.43 -7.14
C PRO A 75 -13.63 -9.58 -8.12
N ALA A 76 -14.20 -9.26 -9.29
CA ALA A 76 -14.53 -10.25 -10.31
C ALA A 76 -13.28 -10.98 -10.82
N LEU A 77 -12.19 -10.24 -11.04
CA LEU A 77 -10.93 -10.80 -11.54
C LEU A 77 -10.20 -11.66 -10.50
N LEU A 78 -10.43 -11.41 -9.20
CA LEU A 78 -9.86 -12.21 -8.11
C LEU A 78 -10.80 -13.31 -7.59
N GLY A 79 -12.01 -13.42 -8.13
CA GLY A 79 -13.01 -14.38 -7.69
C GLY A 79 -13.44 -14.17 -6.22
N ILE A 80 -13.64 -12.91 -5.83
CA ILE A 80 -14.11 -12.51 -4.48
C ILE A 80 -15.40 -11.70 -4.60
N ALA A 81 -16.24 -11.70 -3.56
CA ALA A 81 -17.54 -11.01 -3.63
C ALA A 81 -17.41 -9.48 -3.61
N GLY A 82 -16.34 -8.96 -3.02
CA GLY A 82 -16.02 -7.53 -2.99
C GLY A 82 -14.62 -7.28 -2.44
N SER A 83 -14.06 -6.10 -2.71
CA SER A 83 -12.69 -5.75 -2.30
C SER A 83 -12.54 -5.65 -0.77
N GLY A 84 -13.65 -5.63 -0.02
CA GLY A 84 -13.64 -5.75 1.43
C GLY A 84 -13.01 -7.05 1.93
N GLU A 85 -13.13 -8.14 1.18
CA GLU A 85 -12.52 -9.43 1.53
C GLU A 85 -10.98 -9.35 1.57
N LEU A 86 -10.36 -8.47 0.77
CA LEU A 86 -8.90 -8.27 0.74
C LEU A 86 -8.35 -7.78 2.08
N PHE A 87 -9.19 -7.12 2.89
CA PHE A 87 -8.86 -6.66 4.24
C PHE A 87 -9.41 -7.58 5.35
N GLY A 88 -9.95 -8.74 4.97
CA GLY A 88 -10.53 -9.73 5.87
C GLY A 88 -10.10 -11.14 5.47
N VAL A 89 -11.05 -11.93 4.99
CA VAL A 89 -10.88 -13.37 4.74
C VAL A 89 -9.94 -13.74 3.59
N ARG A 90 -9.75 -12.84 2.61
CA ARG A 90 -8.87 -13.02 1.44
C ARG A 90 -7.60 -12.17 1.53
N ARG A 91 -7.06 -12.02 2.74
CA ARG A 91 -5.89 -11.19 3.02
C ARG A 91 -4.64 -11.64 2.27
N GLU A 92 -4.53 -12.94 1.99
CA GLU A 92 -3.44 -13.54 1.22
C GLU A 92 -3.34 -12.97 -0.21
N LEU A 93 -4.41 -12.39 -0.75
CA LEU A 93 -4.38 -11.79 -2.09
C LEU A 93 -3.65 -10.44 -2.13
N ILE A 94 -3.37 -9.81 -0.99
CA ILE A 94 -2.75 -8.49 -0.97
C ILE A 94 -1.52 -8.40 -0.09
N HIS A 95 -0.57 -7.60 -0.54
CA HIS A 95 0.49 -7.03 0.25
C HIS A 95 0.21 -5.53 0.44
N THR A 96 0.40 -5.02 1.65
CA THR A 96 0.24 -3.59 1.94
C THR A 96 1.58 -3.05 2.40
N THR A 97 2.00 -1.91 1.88
CA THR A 97 3.30 -1.34 2.25
C THR A 97 3.32 0.17 2.09
N SER A 98 4.48 0.78 2.27
CA SER A 98 4.69 2.22 2.12
C SER A 98 6.08 2.49 1.56
N ALA A 99 6.21 3.57 0.79
CA ALA A 99 7.51 4.04 0.28
C ALA A 99 8.50 4.32 1.41
N VAL A 100 8.00 4.77 2.56
CA VAL A 100 8.72 4.80 3.84
C VAL A 100 7.96 3.89 4.80
N ARG A 101 8.45 2.65 5.00
CA ARG A 101 7.74 1.58 5.75
C ARG A 101 7.27 2.01 7.14
N TYR A 102 8.05 2.85 7.83
CA TYR A 102 7.81 3.25 9.21
C TYR A 102 7.20 4.64 9.34
N PRO A 103 6.33 4.87 10.35
CA PRO A 103 5.71 6.16 10.62
C PRO A 103 6.71 7.32 10.66
N ALA A 104 6.54 8.27 9.74
CA ALA A 104 7.29 9.51 9.69
C ALA A 104 6.39 10.71 10.01
N PHE A 105 6.95 11.66 10.75
CA PHE A 105 6.25 12.87 11.20
C PHE A 105 7.15 14.08 11.00
N VAL A 106 6.53 15.23 10.69
CA VAL A 106 7.17 16.54 10.62
C VAL A 106 6.41 17.46 11.57
N GLU A 107 7.10 18.03 12.56
CA GLU A 107 6.48 18.91 13.58
C GLU A 107 5.25 18.28 14.25
N GLY A 108 5.34 16.99 14.59
CA GLY A 108 4.25 16.23 15.23
C GLY A 108 3.07 15.87 14.32
N ARG A 109 3.10 16.25 13.03
CA ARG A 109 2.06 15.92 12.04
C ARG A 109 2.51 14.80 11.12
N ASN A 110 1.56 14.03 10.59
CA ASN A 110 1.85 12.96 9.62
C ASN A 110 2.64 13.52 8.43
N TYR A 111 3.74 12.89 8.07
CA TYR A 111 4.48 13.25 6.88
C TYR A 111 3.67 12.90 5.61
N THR A 112 3.63 13.82 4.65
CA THR A 112 2.77 13.77 3.47
C THR A 112 3.51 13.49 2.16
N GLY A 113 4.81 13.19 2.20
CA GLY A 113 5.58 12.83 1.01
C GLY A 113 6.23 14.01 0.26
N HIS A 114 6.09 15.26 0.74
CA HIS A 114 6.45 16.45 -0.05
C HIS A 114 7.49 17.40 0.57
N ALA A 115 7.60 17.48 1.90
CA ALA A 115 8.54 18.38 2.58
C ALA A 115 9.42 17.61 3.58
N PRO A 116 10.56 17.04 3.14
CA PRO A 116 11.09 16.99 1.77
C PRO A 116 10.33 15.98 0.90
N SER A 117 10.57 15.92 -0.42
CA SER A 117 10.11 14.78 -1.21
C SER A 117 10.92 13.52 -0.90
N ILE A 118 10.33 12.33 -1.07
CA ILE A 118 10.94 11.05 -0.64
C ILE A 118 12.31 10.84 -1.27
N MET A 119 12.42 10.98 -2.60
CA MET A 119 13.66 10.73 -3.33
C MET A 119 14.74 11.80 -3.13
N GLN A 120 14.37 13.00 -2.68
CA GLN A 120 15.33 14.09 -2.41
C GLN A 120 15.93 14.03 -0.99
N SER A 121 15.36 13.23 -0.10
CA SER A 121 15.92 13.02 1.24
C SER A 121 16.77 11.74 1.25
N PRO A 122 18.07 11.80 1.59
CA PRO A 122 18.91 10.61 1.72
C PRO A 122 18.32 9.60 2.72
N MET A 123 17.76 10.08 3.82
CA MET A 123 17.14 9.24 4.83
C MET A 123 15.86 8.57 4.31
N LEU A 124 14.95 9.29 3.64
CA LEU A 124 13.68 8.68 3.19
C LEU A 124 13.88 7.79 1.96
N SER A 125 14.74 8.20 1.04
CA SER A 125 15.05 7.43 -0.16
C SER A 125 15.76 6.11 0.17
N SER A 126 16.54 6.04 1.27
CA SER A 126 17.12 4.76 1.70
C SER A 126 16.05 3.73 2.06
N TYR A 127 14.92 4.12 2.68
CA TYR A 127 13.79 3.21 2.92
C TYR A 127 13.15 2.74 1.63
N ALA A 128 12.92 3.66 0.68
CA ALA A 128 12.36 3.29 -0.60
C ALA A 128 13.27 2.28 -1.34
N ARG A 129 14.57 2.54 -1.37
CA ARG A 129 15.55 1.73 -2.11
C ARG A 129 15.89 0.40 -1.44
N SER A 130 16.06 0.39 -0.12
CA SER A 130 16.50 -0.82 0.60
C SER A 130 15.34 -1.69 1.06
N ILE A 131 14.12 -1.15 1.16
CA ILE A 131 12.98 -1.86 1.72
C ILE A 131 11.85 -2.01 0.71
N LEU A 132 11.32 -0.90 0.17
CA LEU A 132 10.21 -0.99 -0.78
C LEU A 132 10.63 -1.73 -2.05
N LEU A 133 11.83 -1.46 -2.58
CA LEU A 133 12.30 -2.14 -3.78
C LEU A 133 12.44 -3.65 -3.58
N GLU A 134 12.99 -4.08 -2.43
CA GLU A 134 13.08 -5.50 -2.09
C GLU A 134 11.69 -6.15 -2.00
N GLU A 135 10.71 -5.49 -1.37
CA GLU A 135 9.33 -5.99 -1.34
C GLU A 135 8.69 -6.08 -2.73
N LEU A 136 8.98 -5.10 -3.60
CA LEU A 136 8.53 -5.11 -4.99
C LEU A 136 9.12 -6.31 -5.73
N GLU A 137 10.39 -6.63 -5.54
CA GLU A 137 11.05 -7.80 -6.14
C GLU A 137 10.46 -9.11 -5.62
N GLN A 138 10.34 -9.26 -4.28
CA GLN A 138 9.84 -10.48 -3.65
C GLN A 138 8.39 -10.80 -4.03
N ALA A 139 7.51 -9.80 -4.10
CA ALA A 139 6.12 -10.00 -4.53
C ALA A 139 5.93 -9.71 -6.04
N GLY A 140 6.86 -10.18 -6.88
CA GLY A 140 7.00 -9.79 -8.30
C GLY A 140 5.75 -10.00 -9.18
N ASN A 141 4.81 -10.86 -8.76
CA ASN A 141 3.56 -11.15 -9.46
C ASN A 141 2.41 -10.19 -9.11
N ALA A 142 2.57 -9.38 -8.06
CA ALA A 142 1.54 -8.45 -7.61
C ALA A 142 1.40 -7.24 -8.56
N LEU A 143 0.17 -6.85 -8.88
CA LEU A 143 -0.13 -5.54 -9.48
C LEU A 143 0.09 -4.45 -8.43
N VAL A 144 0.93 -3.47 -8.73
CA VAL A 144 1.30 -2.40 -7.80
C VAL A 144 0.36 -1.20 -7.97
N ILE A 145 -0.30 -0.81 -6.89
CA ILE A 145 -1.21 0.33 -6.85
C ILE A 145 -0.59 1.42 -5.97
N PRO A 146 0.06 2.45 -6.55
CA PRO A 146 0.56 3.59 -5.80
C PRO A 146 -0.61 4.45 -5.31
N LEU A 147 -0.62 4.73 -4.01
CA LEU A 147 -1.64 5.57 -3.40
C LEU A 147 -1.08 6.99 -3.28
N GLY A 148 -1.23 7.78 -4.35
CA GLY A 148 -0.88 9.19 -4.43
C GLY A 148 0.37 9.53 -5.22
N LYS A 149 0.49 10.82 -5.56
CA LYS A 149 1.55 11.36 -6.41
C LYS A 149 2.95 11.08 -5.84
N ALA A 150 3.19 11.32 -4.55
CA ALA A 150 4.49 11.10 -3.95
C ALA A 150 4.97 9.64 -4.08
N VAL A 151 4.06 8.67 -3.98
CA VAL A 151 4.37 7.25 -4.18
C VAL A 151 4.57 6.93 -5.65
N ALA A 152 3.70 7.45 -6.52
CA ALA A 152 3.82 7.28 -7.96
C ALA A 152 5.17 7.81 -8.47
N ASP A 153 5.64 8.95 -7.97
CA ASP A 153 6.94 9.53 -8.32
C ASP A 153 8.11 8.62 -7.91
N VAL A 154 8.06 8.00 -6.72
CA VAL A 154 9.05 7.01 -6.27
C VAL A 154 9.05 5.79 -7.20
N LEU A 155 7.87 5.24 -7.52
CA LEU A 155 7.79 4.08 -8.40
C LEU A 155 8.22 4.40 -9.85
N ARG A 156 7.90 5.60 -10.35
CA ARG A 156 8.38 6.08 -11.66
C ARG A 156 9.88 6.21 -11.69
N PHE A 157 10.49 6.61 -10.58
CA PHE A 157 11.94 6.67 -10.46
C PHE A 157 12.55 5.26 -10.57
N PHE A 158 11.99 4.24 -9.90
CA PHE A 158 12.42 2.84 -10.08
C PHE A 158 12.19 2.32 -11.50
N VAL A 159 11.11 2.75 -12.17
CA VAL A 159 10.89 2.43 -13.59
C VAL A 159 11.99 3.04 -14.47
N GLN A 160 12.34 4.30 -14.24
CA GLN A 160 13.40 5.00 -15.00
C GLN A 160 14.78 4.35 -14.79
N GLU A 161 15.06 3.84 -13.59
CA GLU A 161 16.28 3.09 -13.29
C GLU A 161 16.24 1.63 -13.78
N GLY A 162 15.15 1.17 -14.41
CA GLY A 162 15.01 -0.20 -14.93
C GLY A 162 14.77 -1.26 -13.85
N GLN A 163 14.48 -0.85 -12.61
CA GLN A 163 14.26 -1.75 -11.47
C GLN A 163 12.80 -2.17 -11.31
N LEU A 164 11.87 -1.49 -11.99
CA LEU A 164 10.43 -1.78 -11.96
C LEU A 164 9.83 -1.69 -13.36
N ARG A 165 8.96 -2.64 -13.71
CA ARG A 165 8.21 -2.60 -14.98
C ARG A 165 7.03 -1.64 -14.87
N ALA A 166 6.91 -0.71 -15.82
CA ALA A 166 5.84 0.29 -15.81
C ALA A 166 4.44 -0.35 -15.89
N GLU A 167 4.31 -1.45 -16.62
CA GLU A 167 3.04 -2.17 -16.83
C GLU A 167 2.53 -2.84 -15.56
N ARG A 168 3.41 -3.04 -14.57
CA ARG A 168 3.05 -3.56 -13.24
C ARG A 168 2.40 -2.50 -12.35
N CYS A 169 2.43 -1.23 -12.74
CA CYS A 169 2.01 -0.12 -11.88
C CYS A 169 0.74 0.57 -12.39
N LEU A 170 -0.23 0.72 -11.50
CA LEU A 170 -1.49 1.40 -11.75
C LEU A 170 -1.39 2.91 -11.41
N PHE A 171 -0.52 3.62 -12.13
CA PHE A 171 -0.11 4.99 -11.78
C PHE A 171 -1.22 6.05 -11.71
N ASP A 172 -2.31 5.86 -12.47
CA ASP A 172 -3.42 6.82 -12.51
C ASP A 172 -4.50 6.53 -11.44
N PHE A 173 -4.24 5.58 -10.53
CA PHE A 173 -5.15 5.29 -9.43
C PHE A 173 -5.19 6.47 -8.43
N PRO A 174 -6.39 7.00 -8.10
CA PRO A 174 -6.48 8.18 -7.24
C PRO A 174 -6.16 7.87 -5.78
N HIS A 175 -5.67 8.86 -5.04
CA HIS A 175 -5.39 8.69 -3.61
C HIS A 175 -6.69 8.52 -2.78
N PRO A 176 -6.82 7.48 -1.93
CA PRO A 176 -8.06 7.14 -1.20
C PRO A 176 -8.30 7.92 0.11
N SER A 177 -7.33 8.70 0.63
CA SER A 177 -7.50 9.58 1.83
C SER A 177 -8.70 10.51 1.69
N GLY A 178 -9.54 10.60 2.73
CA GLY A 178 -10.67 11.54 2.87
C GLY A 178 -10.39 13.00 2.47
N ALA A 179 -9.14 13.47 2.61
CA ALA A 179 -8.74 14.82 2.20
C ALA A 179 -8.79 15.06 0.67
N ASN A 180 -8.73 14.02 -0.16
CA ASN A 180 -8.86 14.13 -1.62
C ASN A 180 -10.33 14.22 -2.08
N GLY A 181 -10.93 15.41 -2.02
CA GLY A 181 -12.32 15.65 -2.44
C GLY A 181 -12.64 15.27 -3.90
N HIS A 182 -11.63 15.13 -4.76
CA HIS A 182 -11.80 14.84 -6.20
C HIS A 182 -11.60 13.36 -6.57
N ARG A 183 -11.41 12.47 -5.60
CA ARG A 183 -11.07 11.04 -5.84
C ARG A 183 -11.99 10.35 -6.85
N TRP A 184 -13.30 10.58 -6.75
CA TRP A 184 -14.30 9.89 -7.57
C TRP A 184 -14.31 10.41 -9.00
N LYS A 185 -14.17 11.73 -9.16
CA LYS A 185 -14.03 12.35 -10.48
C LYS A 185 -12.75 11.89 -11.18
N GLN A 186 -11.64 11.79 -10.45
CA GLN A 186 -10.38 11.25 -10.96
C GLN A 186 -10.50 9.77 -11.34
N LEU A 187 -11.16 8.97 -10.48
CA LEU A 187 -11.37 7.55 -10.76
C LEU A 187 -12.20 7.36 -12.02
N GLU A 188 -13.30 8.09 -12.15
CA GLU A 188 -14.19 7.98 -13.31
C GLU A 188 -13.47 8.36 -14.60
N MET A 189 -12.68 9.44 -14.59
CA MET A 189 -11.89 9.89 -15.74
C MET A 189 -10.91 8.81 -16.25
N HIS A 190 -10.39 7.97 -15.35
CA HIS A 190 -9.41 6.95 -15.69
C HIS A 190 -9.98 5.52 -15.67
N ARG A 191 -11.27 5.35 -15.39
CA ARG A 191 -11.87 4.05 -15.06
C ARG A 191 -11.63 3.00 -16.14
N GLU A 192 -11.92 3.31 -17.39
CA GLU A 192 -11.75 2.37 -18.51
C GLU A 192 -10.30 1.91 -18.66
N LYS A 193 -9.37 2.87 -18.61
CA LYS A 193 -7.93 2.60 -18.66
C LYS A 193 -7.49 1.72 -17.49
N LEU A 194 -7.89 2.07 -16.28
CA LEU A 194 -7.53 1.33 -15.06
C LEU A 194 -8.07 -0.10 -15.11
N SER A 195 -9.36 -0.27 -15.43
CA SER A 195 -9.99 -1.59 -15.55
C SER A 195 -9.30 -2.45 -16.62
N ALA A 196 -8.95 -1.88 -17.78
CA ALA A 196 -8.22 -2.60 -18.82
C ALA A 196 -6.82 -3.03 -18.35
N GLN A 197 -6.08 -2.16 -17.65
CA GLN A 197 -4.77 -2.51 -17.09
C GLN A 197 -4.87 -3.62 -16.05
N VAL A 198 -5.87 -3.56 -15.17
CA VAL A 198 -6.11 -4.58 -14.14
C VAL A 198 -6.44 -5.92 -14.79
N ALA A 199 -7.38 -5.94 -15.76
CA ALA A 199 -7.73 -7.15 -16.49
C ALA A 199 -6.53 -7.74 -17.23
N ASN A 200 -5.77 -6.91 -17.94
CA ASN A 200 -4.58 -7.32 -18.66
C ASN A 200 -3.48 -7.88 -17.76
N TRP A 201 -3.36 -7.46 -16.50
CA TRP A 201 -2.38 -7.99 -15.56
C TRP A 201 -2.86 -9.26 -14.87
N LEU A 202 -4.06 -9.23 -14.29
CA LEU A 202 -4.58 -10.33 -13.47
C LEU A 202 -4.98 -11.55 -14.31
N SER A 203 -5.16 -11.42 -15.62
CA SER A 203 -5.37 -12.56 -16.54
C SER A 203 -4.08 -13.31 -16.91
N ARG A 204 -2.89 -12.80 -16.56
CA ARG A 204 -1.59 -13.40 -16.93
C ARG A 204 -1.14 -14.53 -16.00
N GLY A 205 -1.91 -14.85 -14.96
CA GLY A 205 -1.50 -15.76 -13.90
C GLY A 205 -2.62 -16.66 -13.39
#